data_AF-A0A855M6Q1-F1
#
_entry.id   AF-A0A855M6Q1-F1
#
_cell.length_a   1.000
_cell.length_b   1.000
_cell.length_c   1.000
_cell.angle_alpha   90.00
_cell.angle_beta   90.00
_cell.angle_gamma   90.00
#
_symmetry.space_group_name_H-M   'P 1'
#
loop_
_entity.id
_entity.type
_entity.pdbx_description
1 polymer ?
#
loop_
_entity_poly.entity_id
_entity_poly.type
_entity_poly.pdbx_seq_one_letter_code
_entity_poly.pdbx_strand_id
1 'polypeptide(L)'
;MRGFFRLFVIVPGLFYYTVFSAPLNPADRNDIQQRQAEVIEQSWQQRDALLQLNQPQATINPHGESDVGQGFSAKSINYHNRSLLHEKDKNKLSKRHINCFLNVNNINQLIHDVGNWYIERGYITSLAIPS
;
A
#
# COMPACT_ATOMS: atom_id res chain seq x y z
N MET A 1 14.50 -40.04 52.25
CA MET A 1 15.23 -39.25 51.22
C MET A 1 15.27 -40.01 49.88
N ARG A 2 14.11 -40.29 49.26
CA ARG A 2 14.02 -41.07 48.00
C ARG A 2 13.79 -40.22 46.75
N GLY A 3 13.63 -38.90 46.91
CA GLY A 3 13.38 -37.95 45.80
C GLY A 3 14.63 -37.41 45.12
N PHE A 4 15.74 -37.25 45.85
CA PHE A 4 16.97 -36.66 45.29
C PHE A 4 17.73 -37.61 44.35
N PHE A 5 17.64 -38.93 44.56
CA PHE A 5 18.30 -39.92 43.69
C PHE A 5 17.63 -40.05 42.32
N ARG A 6 16.34 -39.70 42.21
CA ARG A 6 15.61 -39.71 40.93
C ARG A 6 15.95 -38.51 40.04
N LEU A 7 16.35 -37.39 40.63
CA LEU A 7 16.73 -36.18 39.89
C LEU A 7 18.17 -36.29 39.32
N PHE A 8 19.05 -37.03 39.99
CA PHE A 8 20.44 -37.20 39.55
C PHE A 8 20.60 -38.10 38.31
N VAL A 9 19.60 -38.92 37.97
CA VAL A 9 19.64 -39.84 36.82
C VAL A 9 19.04 -39.22 35.55
N ILE A 10 18.24 -38.16 35.66
CA ILE A 10 17.60 -37.53 34.49
C ILE A 10 18.51 -36.48 33.83
N VAL A 11 19.46 -35.91 34.58
CA VAL A 11 20.34 -34.84 34.07
C VAL A 11 21.43 -35.31 33.08
N PRO A 12 22.08 -36.49 33.18
CA PRO A 12 23.10 -36.86 32.20
C PRO A 12 22.52 -37.36 30.86
N GLY A 13 21.22 -37.68 30.79
CA GLY A 13 20.59 -38.20 29.57
C GLY A 13 20.30 -37.15 28.49
N LEU A 14 20.32 -35.86 28.85
CA LEU A 14 20.03 -34.76 27.91
C LEU A 14 21.28 -34.22 27.20
N PHE A 15 22.49 -34.67 27.56
CA PHE A 15 23.74 -34.16 27.00
C PHE A 15 24.27 -34.93 25.77
N TYR A 16 23.57 -35.97 25.30
CA TYR A 16 24.05 -36.85 24.22
C TYR A 16 23.31 -36.75 22.88
N TYR A 17 22.47 -35.73 22.68
CA TYR A 17 21.95 -35.42 21.35
C TYR A 17 22.80 -34.33 20.70
N THR A 18 24.05 -34.66 20.38
CA THR A 18 24.77 -33.92 19.34
C THR A 18 24.07 -34.24 18.02
N VAL A 19 23.28 -33.30 17.53
CA VAL A 19 22.68 -33.39 16.19
C VAL A 19 23.83 -33.30 15.19
N PHE A 20 24.37 -34.45 14.81
CA PHE A 20 25.36 -34.55 13.76
C PHE A 20 24.60 -34.40 12.44
N SER A 21 24.48 -33.17 11.94
CA SER A 21 24.00 -32.93 10.58
C SER A 21 24.94 -33.66 9.63
N ALA A 22 24.41 -34.67 8.93
CA ALA A 22 25.15 -35.32 7.86
C ALA A 22 25.66 -34.23 6.89
N PRO A 23 26.95 -34.20 6.54
CA PRO A 23 27.45 -33.22 5.59
C PRO A 23 26.69 -33.39 4.28
N LEU A 24 25.88 -32.39 3.92
CA LEU A 24 25.14 -32.36 2.65
C LEU A 24 26.12 -32.66 1.51
N ASN A 25 25.79 -33.69 0.73
CA ASN A 25 26.51 -34.09 -0.47
C ASN A 25 26.70 -32.84 -1.36
N PRO A 26 27.88 -32.60 -1.96
CA PRO A 26 28.09 -31.45 -2.85
C PRO A 26 27.02 -31.27 -3.93
N ALA A 27 26.40 -32.35 -4.42
CA ALA A 27 25.28 -32.28 -5.36
C ALA A 27 24.01 -31.67 -4.74
N ASP A 28 23.64 -32.08 -3.52
CA ASP A 28 22.48 -31.54 -2.80
C ASP A 28 22.68 -30.06 -2.44
N ARG A 29 23.92 -29.64 -2.16
CA ARG A 29 24.23 -28.23 -1.91
C ARG A 29 23.97 -27.37 -3.14
N ASN A 30 24.40 -27.81 -4.32
CA ASN A 30 24.19 -27.06 -5.57
C ASN A 30 22.70 -26.92 -5.87
N ASP A 31 21.93 -28.00 -5.73
CA ASP A 31 20.48 -28.00 -5.95
C ASP A 31 19.74 -27.07 -4.97
N ILE A 32 20.12 -27.07 -3.68
CA ILE A 32 19.56 -26.15 -2.68
C ILE A 32 19.91 -24.69 -3.02
N GLN A 33 21.16 -24.42 -3.41
CA GLN A 33 21.61 -23.07 -3.78
C GLN A 33 20.86 -22.55 -5.01
N GLN A 34 20.66 -23.42 -6.01
CA GLN A 34 19.92 -23.07 -7.21
C GLN A 34 18.47 -22.73 -6.89
N ARG A 35 17.78 -23.58 -6.11
CA ARG A 35 16.41 -23.31 -5.66
C ARG A 35 16.29 -22.00 -4.88
N GLN A 36 17.26 -21.71 -4.01
CA GLN A 36 17.27 -20.46 -3.25
C GLN A 36 17.40 -19.25 -4.18
N ALA A 37 18.29 -19.32 -5.17
CA ALA A 37 18.47 -18.25 -6.15
C ALA A 37 17.19 -18.00 -6.96
N GLU A 38 16.52 -19.07 -7.43
CA GLU A 38 15.26 -18.98 -8.18
C GLU A 38 14.15 -18.30 -7.36
N VAL A 39 13.97 -18.68 -6.09
CA VAL A 39 12.96 -18.07 -5.21
C VAL A 39 13.25 -16.58 -4.99
N ILE A 40 14.53 -16.22 -4.82
CA ILE A 40 14.93 -14.83 -4.65
C ILE A 40 14.59 -14.04 -5.92
N GLU A 41 14.96 -14.53 -7.09
CA GLU A 41 14.69 -13.86 -8.37
C GLU A 41 13.19 -13.66 -8.61
N GLN A 42 12.38 -14.70 -8.38
CA GLN A 42 10.92 -14.60 -8.48
C GLN A 42 10.34 -13.56 -7.53
N SER A 43 10.83 -13.52 -6.28
CA SER A 43 10.37 -12.52 -5.30
C SER A 43 10.71 -11.09 -5.72
N TRP A 44 11.88 -10.87 -6.34
CA TRP A 44 12.26 -9.57 -6.89
C TRP A 44 11.37 -9.16 -8.04
N GLN A 45 11.16 -10.03 -9.02
CA GLN A 45 10.30 -9.76 -10.17
C GLN A 45 8.86 -9.45 -9.73
N GLN A 46 8.33 -10.21 -8.77
CA GLN A 46 6.99 -9.96 -8.23
C GLN A 46 6.91 -8.58 -7.57
N ARG A 47 7.92 -8.21 -6.77
CA ARG A 47 7.94 -6.89 -6.11
C ARG A 47 8.08 -5.76 -7.13
N ASP A 48 8.94 -5.92 -8.13
CA ASP A 48 9.15 -4.90 -9.16
C ASP A 48 7.87 -4.67 -9.97
N ALA A 49 7.18 -5.75 -10.38
CA ALA A 49 5.87 -5.65 -11.04
C ALA A 49 4.84 -4.92 -10.18
N LEU A 50 4.80 -5.17 -8.87
CA LEU A 50 3.92 -4.44 -7.95
C LEU A 50 4.31 -2.98 -7.80
N LEU A 51 5.60 -2.65 -7.74
CA LEU A 51 6.08 -1.27 -7.69
C LEU A 51 5.75 -0.51 -8.98
N GLN A 52 5.82 -1.18 -10.13
CA GLN A 52 5.45 -0.60 -11.41
C GLN A 52 3.95 -0.30 -11.50
N LEU A 53 3.10 -1.18 -10.95
CA LEU A 53 1.65 -0.97 -10.87
C LEU A 53 1.27 0.12 -9.85
N ASN A 54 1.99 0.20 -8.74
CA ASN A 54 1.74 1.16 -7.64
C ASN A 54 2.54 2.44 -7.76
N GLN A 55 3.11 2.80 -8.93
CA GLN A 55 3.74 4.10 -9.08
C GLN A 55 2.72 5.18 -8.69
N PRO A 56 2.92 5.85 -7.54
CA PRO A 56 1.96 6.83 -7.10
C PRO A 56 2.05 7.97 -8.08
N GLN A 57 0.96 8.20 -8.81
CA GLN A 57 0.79 9.47 -9.49
C GLN A 57 0.98 10.53 -8.42
N ALA A 58 2.00 11.38 -8.58
CA ALA A 58 2.46 12.30 -7.56
C ALA A 58 1.25 12.98 -6.91
N THR A 59 0.90 12.50 -5.71
CA THR A 59 -0.18 13.08 -4.94
C THR A 59 0.40 14.39 -4.44
N ILE A 60 0.09 15.47 -5.16
CA ILE A 60 0.31 16.82 -4.65
C ILE A 60 -0.51 16.87 -3.36
N ASN A 61 0.20 16.69 -2.25
CA ASN A 61 -0.33 16.71 -0.91
C ASN A 61 -0.68 18.18 -0.65
N PRO A 62 -1.96 18.60 -0.66
CA PRO A 62 -2.28 20.01 -0.52
C PRO A 62 -2.32 20.40 0.96
N HIS A 63 -1.70 19.60 1.84
CA HIS A 63 -1.46 19.98 3.22
C HIS A 63 -0.19 20.83 3.32
N GLY A 64 -0.23 21.98 2.65
CA GLY A 64 0.80 22.99 2.68
C GLY A 64 0.13 24.34 2.59
N GLU A 65 -0.03 24.94 3.77
CA GLU A 65 -0.35 26.36 3.96
C GLU A 65 -1.79 26.76 3.61
N SER A 66 -2.50 27.26 4.62
CA SER A 66 -3.61 28.18 4.40
C SER A 66 -3.05 29.39 3.66
N ASP A 67 -2.97 29.31 2.34
CA ASP A 67 -2.60 30.44 1.51
C ASP A 67 -3.64 31.53 1.76
N VAL A 68 -3.21 32.63 2.37
CA VAL A 68 -3.96 33.88 2.50
C VAL A 68 -3.93 34.56 1.13
N GLY A 69 -4.38 33.81 0.12
CA GLY A 69 -4.44 34.19 -1.29
C GLY A 69 -5.87 34.47 -1.70
N GLN A 70 -6.01 35.27 -2.74
CA GLN A 70 -7.27 35.74 -3.32
C GLN A 70 -8.17 34.55 -3.67
N GLY A 71 -9.09 34.18 -2.78
CA GLY A 71 -10.07 33.15 -3.06
C GLY A 71 -11.17 33.64 -3.99
N PHE A 72 -11.75 32.69 -4.70
CA PHE A 72 -12.75 32.92 -5.72
C PHE A 72 -14.09 32.35 -5.23
N SER A 73 -15.19 33.01 -5.56
CA SER A 73 -16.52 32.46 -5.29
C SER A 73 -16.91 31.49 -6.41
N ALA A 74 -16.87 30.19 -6.12
CA ALA A 74 -17.29 29.18 -7.08
C ALA A 74 -18.83 29.06 -7.09
N LYS A 75 -19.44 29.51 -8.20
CA LYS A 75 -20.90 29.49 -8.38
C LYS A 75 -21.43 28.13 -8.82
N SER A 76 -20.63 27.36 -9.57
CA SER A 76 -21.02 26.05 -10.08
C SER A 76 -19.79 25.20 -10.40
N ILE A 77 -19.86 23.91 -10.11
CA ILE A 77 -18.82 22.93 -10.46
C ILE A 77 -19.34 22.08 -11.62
N ASN A 78 -18.78 22.30 -12.80
CA ASN A 78 -19.02 21.45 -13.96
C ASN A 78 -17.91 20.42 -14.05
N TYR A 79 -18.24 19.21 -14.48
CA TYR A 79 -17.21 18.23 -14.76
C TYR A 79 -17.52 17.51 -16.06
N HIS A 80 -16.44 17.17 -16.77
CA HIS A 80 -16.46 16.80 -18.17
C HIS A 80 -16.01 15.35 -18.35
N ASN A 81 -16.45 14.71 -19.45
CA ASN A 81 -16.09 13.34 -19.82
C ASN A 81 -16.47 12.26 -18.79
N ARG A 82 -17.73 12.28 -18.34
CA ARG A 82 -18.21 11.51 -17.17
C ARG A 82 -19.13 10.37 -17.54
N SER A 83 -18.54 9.26 -17.97
CA SER A 83 -19.32 8.07 -18.32
C SER A 83 -19.97 7.40 -17.10
N LEU A 84 -19.41 7.59 -15.89
CA LEU A 84 -19.76 6.82 -14.69
C LEU A 84 -20.31 7.64 -13.50
N LEU A 85 -20.16 8.97 -13.52
CA LEU A 85 -20.53 9.83 -12.39
C LEU A 85 -21.98 10.35 -12.56
N HIS A 86 -22.93 9.77 -11.83
CA HIS A 86 -24.34 10.19 -11.88
C HIS A 86 -24.59 11.52 -11.15
N GLU A 87 -25.69 12.21 -11.49
CA GLU A 87 -26.04 13.53 -10.93
C GLU A 87 -26.13 13.56 -9.40
N LYS A 88 -26.59 12.46 -8.78
CA LYS A 88 -26.63 12.29 -7.33
C LYS A 88 -25.23 12.35 -6.69
N ASP A 89 -24.25 11.73 -7.33
CA ASP A 89 -22.88 11.62 -6.83
C ASP A 89 -22.15 12.95 -7.04
N LYS A 90 -22.41 13.61 -8.18
CA LYS A 90 -21.98 14.99 -8.44
C LYS A 90 -22.42 15.94 -7.35
N ASN A 91 -23.72 15.93 -7.04
CA ASN A 91 -24.28 16.79 -6.00
C ASN A 91 -23.68 16.47 -4.64
N LYS A 92 -23.47 15.19 -4.30
CA LYS A 92 -22.82 14.78 -3.04
C LYS A 92 -21.38 15.31 -2.93
N LEU A 93 -20.58 15.15 -3.99
CA LEU A 93 -19.18 15.59 -4.03
C LEU A 93 -19.07 17.12 -4.04
N SER A 94 -19.96 17.81 -4.77
CA SER A 94 -19.93 19.27 -4.89
C SER A 94 -20.55 20.00 -3.68
N LYS A 95 -21.40 19.36 -2.88
CA LYS A 95 -22.18 20.02 -1.81
C LYS A 95 -21.33 20.77 -0.79
N ARG A 96 -20.11 20.29 -0.49
CA ARG A 96 -19.19 20.91 0.46
C ARG A 96 -18.40 22.08 -0.14
N HIS A 97 -18.34 22.18 -1.47
CA HIS A 97 -17.49 23.13 -2.20
C HIS A 97 -18.30 24.17 -3.00
N ILE A 98 -19.63 24.04 -3.08
CA ILE A 98 -20.49 25.05 -3.72
C ILE A 98 -20.84 26.14 -2.69
N ASN A 99 -20.81 27.41 -3.11
CA ASN A 99 -21.17 28.59 -2.30
C ASN A 99 -20.23 28.93 -1.12
N CYS A 100 -19.01 28.40 -1.10
CA CYS A 100 -17.97 28.84 -0.17
C CYS A 100 -16.90 29.66 -0.89
N PHE A 101 -16.14 30.45 -0.14
CA PHE A 101 -14.90 31.05 -0.64
C PHE A 101 -13.92 29.92 -0.92
N LEU A 102 -13.61 29.69 -2.20
CA LEU A 102 -12.73 28.61 -2.62
C LEU A 102 -11.32 29.14 -2.80
N ASN A 103 -10.39 28.50 -2.10
CA ASN A 103 -8.97 28.60 -2.37
C ASN A 103 -8.51 27.41 -3.22
N VAL A 104 -7.33 27.50 -3.82
CA VAL A 104 -6.63 26.42 -4.54
C VAL A 104 -6.60 25.12 -3.73
N ASN A 105 -6.43 25.20 -2.40
CA ASN A 105 -6.52 24.03 -1.54
C ASN A 105 -7.88 23.32 -1.61
N ASN A 106 -8.98 24.08 -1.59
CA ASN A 106 -10.34 23.53 -1.69
C ASN A 106 -10.61 22.90 -3.06
N ILE A 107 -9.98 23.42 -4.13
CA ILE A 107 -10.06 22.86 -5.49
C ILE A 107 -9.31 21.54 -5.55
N ASN A 108 -8.08 21.49 -5.02
CA ASN A 108 -7.28 20.27 -4.95
C ASN A 108 -7.99 19.20 -4.12
N GLN A 109 -8.61 19.58 -2.99
CA GLN A 109 -9.38 18.65 -2.18
C GLN A 109 -10.57 18.05 -2.96
N LEU A 110 -11.30 18.85 -3.73
CA LEU A 110 -12.38 18.36 -4.57
C LEU A 110 -11.86 17.39 -5.64
N ILE A 111 -10.72 17.68 -6.27
CA ILE A 111 -10.08 16.79 -7.24
C ILE A 111 -9.73 15.43 -6.58
N HIS A 112 -9.17 15.46 -5.37
CA HIS A 112 -8.86 14.26 -4.59
C HIS A 112 -10.12 13.46 -4.23
N ASP A 113 -11.17 14.12 -3.75
CA ASP A 113 -12.43 13.46 -3.39
C ASP A 113 -13.08 12.76 -4.59
N VAL A 114 -12.98 13.37 -5.78
CA VAL A 114 -13.45 12.77 -7.03
C VAL A 114 -12.57 11.59 -7.45
N GLY A 115 -11.24 11.71 -7.34
CA GLY A 115 -10.32 10.60 -7.59
C GLY A 115 -10.59 9.40 -6.67
N ASN A 116 -10.75 9.65 -5.36
CA ASN A 116 -11.09 8.62 -4.38
C ASN A 116 -12.42 7.94 -4.70
N TRP A 117 -13.44 8.69 -5.14
CA TRP A 117 -14.73 8.11 -5.55
C TRP A 117 -14.57 7.06 -6.67
N TYR A 118 -13.66 7.30 -7.62
CA TYR A 118 -13.33 6.36 -8.70
C TYR A 118 -12.52 5.17 -8.18
N ILE A 119 -11.54 5.39 -7.32
CA ILE A 119 -10.72 4.34 -6.71
C ILE A 119 -11.59 3.37 -5.88
N GLU A 120 -12.52 3.90 -5.07
CA GLU A 120 -13.48 3.10 -4.28
C GLU A 120 -14.35 2.16 -5.14
N ARG A 121 -14.49 2.45 -6.44
CA ARG A 121 -15.28 1.68 -7.41
C ARG A 121 -14.43 0.83 -8.35
N GLY A 122 -13.12 0.73 -8.10
CA GLY A 122 -12.19 -0.09 -8.87
C GLY A 122 -11.56 0.59 -10.09
N TYR A 123 -11.78 1.89 -10.29
CA TYR A 123 -11.22 2.66 -11.40
C TYR A 123 -9.90 3.32 -10.99
N ILE A 124 -8.83 2.53 -10.91
CA ILE A 124 -7.51 2.98 -10.41
C ILE A 124 -6.72 3.88 -11.39
N THR A 125 -7.10 3.91 -12.67
CA THR A 125 -6.47 4.77 -13.70
C THR A 125 -7.31 5.99 -14.07
N SER A 126 -8.44 6.21 -13.40
CA SER A 126 -9.34 7.34 -13.66
C SER A 126 -9.04 8.49 -12.70
N LEU A 127 -8.63 9.64 -13.25
CA LEU A 127 -8.25 10.81 -12.44
C LEU A 127 -9.03 12.05 -12.88
N ALA A 128 -9.25 12.95 -11.93
CA ALA A 128 -9.77 14.28 -12.19
C ALA A 128 -8.60 15.26 -12.37
N ILE A 129 -8.73 16.16 -13.34
CA ILE A 129 -7.81 17.28 -13.57
C ILE A 129 -8.61 18.58 -13.67
N PRO A 130 -8.06 19.73 -13.23
CA PRO A 130 -8.70 21.01 -13.44
C PRO A 130 -8.73 21.33 -14.95
N SER A 131 -9.84 21.92 -15.41
CA SER A 131 -10.06 22.35 -16.80
C SER A 131 -10.50 23.80 -16.85
#